data_AF-A0AA95JCL2-F1
#
_entry.id   AF-A0AA95JCL2-F1
#
_cell.length_a   1.000
_cell.length_b   1.000
_cell.length_c   1.000
_cell.angle_alpha   90.00
_cell.angle_beta   90.00
_cell.angle_gamma   90.00
#
_symmetry.space_group_name_H-M   'P 1'
#
loop_
_entity.id
_entity.type
_entity.pdbx_description
1 polymer ?
#
loop_
_entity_poly.entity_id
_entity_poly.type
_entity_poly.pdbx_seq_one_letter_code
_entity_poly.pdbx_strand_id
1 'polypeptide(L)'
;MENVDAFDQAVRTDISTILNRKYRTVRHGGHDKEEHLRERQFWPDMQFHGVEIWPDASGLSITFTPVNEPGQIYGYRIDMATALTAWGKRVGIRNPRQHPSMFAAELVWYMVTYIGAVGIEDSVAAADGIRWINKGTEVFEKLPGADHHHH
;
A
#
# COMPACT_ATOMS: atom_id res chain seq x y z
N MET A 1 22.25 15.43 7.58
CA MET A 1 21.91 14.12 6.99
C MET A 1 21.10 13.41 8.06
N GLU A 2 19.78 13.51 7.98
CA GLU A 2 18.91 12.90 8.98
C GLU A 2 19.11 11.38 8.99
N ASN A 3 19.23 10.82 10.18
CA ASN A 3 19.55 9.43 10.39
C ASN A 3 18.26 8.64 10.13
N VAL A 4 18.09 8.14 8.91
CA VAL A 4 16.97 7.25 8.56
C VAL A 4 16.94 6.09 9.56
N ASP A 5 15.81 5.88 10.24
CA ASP A 5 15.65 4.80 11.22
C ASP A 5 15.92 3.46 10.50
N ALA A 6 16.81 2.64 11.05
CA ALA A 6 17.15 1.33 10.50
C ALA A 6 15.91 0.43 10.36
N PHE A 7 14.90 0.64 11.20
CA PHE A 7 13.61 0.00 11.10
C PHE A 7 12.84 0.43 9.84
N ASP A 8 12.75 1.73 9.57
CA ASP A 8 12.06 2.26 8.39
C ASP A 8 12.72 1.74 7.10
N GLN A 9 14.06 1.67 7.09
CA GLN A 9 14.80 1.09 5.98
C GLN A 9 14.53 -0.41 5.79
N ALA A 10 14.40 -1.17 6.88
CA ALA A 10 14.05 -2.60 6.84
C ALA A 10 12.64 -2.80 6.27
N VAL A 11 11.65 -2.06 6.78
CA VAL A 11 10.27 -2.10 6.28
C VAL A 11 10.20 -1.69 4.81
N ARG A 12 10.88 -0.61 4.41
CA ARG A 12 10.97 -0.17 3.01
C ARG A 12 11.53 -1.26 2.09
N THR A 13 12.59 -1.95 2.54
CA THR A 13 13.21 -3.07 1.82
C THR A 13 12.25 -4.24 1.66
N ASP A 14 11.56 -4.62 2.73
CA ASP A 14 10.61 -5.74 2.72
C ASP A 14 9.40 -5.45 1.84
N ILE A 15 8.80 -4.26 1.93
CA ILE A 15 7.70 -3.84 1.04
C ILE A 15 8.16 -3.87 -0.43
N SER A 16 9.33 -3.28 -0.71
CA SER A 16 9.88 -3.27 -2.07
C SER A 16 10.10 -4.68 -2.60
N THR A 17 10.55 -5.61 -1.77
CA THR A 17 10.80 -7.00 -2.12
C THR A 17 9.49 -7.73 -2.45
N ILE A 18 8.47 -7.57 -1.60
CA ILE A 18 7.14 -8.17 -1.80
C ILE A 18 6.51 -7.67 -3.11
N LEU A 19 6.46 -6.35 -3.30
CA LEU A 19 5.83 -5.74 -4.47
C LEU A 19 6.60 -6.03 -5.76
N ASN A 20 7.94 -5.94 -5.76
CA ASN A 20 8.73 -6.33 -6.93
C ASN A 20 8.52 -7.80 -7.29
N ARG A 21 8.49 -8.71 -6.31
CA ARG A 21 8.22 -10.12 -6.57
C ARG A 21 6.85 -10.28 -7.21
N LYS A 22 5.80 -9.69 -6.64
CA LYS A 22 4.44 -9.80 -7.18
C LYS A 22 4.33 -9.23 -8.60
N TYR A 23 4.80 -8.01 -8.82
CA TYR A 23 4.56 -7.28 -10.06
C TYR A 23 5.60 -7.51 -11.16
N ARG A 24 6.78 -8.08 -10.85
CA ARG A 24 7.76 -8.51 -11.88
C ARG A 24 7.61 -9.98 -12.28
N THR A 25 7.04 -10.84 -11.45
CA THR A 25 6.97 -12.30 -11.75
C THR A 25 5.60 -12.78 -12.22
N VAL A 26 4.52 -12.04 -11.95
CA VAL A 26 3.19 -12.40 -12.46
C VAL A 26 3.09 -11.90 -13.90
N ARG A 27 3.05 -12.86 -14.84
CA ARG A 27 2.80 -12.62 -16.28
C ARG A 27 1.54 -11.76 -16.43
N HIS A 28 1.71 -10.55 -16.95
CA HIS A 28 0.60 -9.69 -17.34
C HIS A 28 0.00 -10.25 -18.64
N GLY A 29 -1.32 -10.46 -18.68
CA GLY A 29 -2.05 -10.72 -19.92
C GLY A 29 -2.51 -12.17 -20.17
N GLY A 30 -3.00 -12.88 -19.16
CA GLY A 30 -3.60 -14.20 -19.32
C GLY A 30 -4.99 -14.29 -18.70
N HIS A 31 -5.85 -13.29 -18.91
CA HIS A 31 -7.20 -13.33 -18.37
C HIS A 31 -8.16 -13.65 -19.52
N ASP A 32 -8.57 -14.91 -19.56
CA ASP A 32 -9.65 -15.40 -20.40
C ASP A 32 -10.92 -14.63 -20.04
N LYS A 33 -11.71 -14.23 -21.04
CA LYS A 33 -12.83 -13.28 -20.88
C LYS A 33 -13.93 -13.75 -19.91
N GLU A 34 -13.85 -14.99 -19.43
CA GLU A 34 -14.83 -15.63 -18.55
C GLU A 34 -14.40 -15.71 -17.06
N GLU A 35 -13.13 -15.46 -16.74
CA GLU A 35 -12.61 -15.61 -15.36
C GLU A 35 -12.74 -14.33 -14.50
N HIS A 36 -12.94 -13.18 -15.15
CA HIS A 36 -13.01 -11.85 -14.51
C HIS A 36 -14.22 -11.65 -13.60
N LEU A 37 -15.20 -12.56 -13.68
CA LEU A 37 -16.45 -12.48 -12.92
C LEU A 37 -16.44 -13.32 -11.63
N ARG A 38 -15.41 -14.16 -11.40
CA ARG A 38 -15.41 -15.12 -10.28
C ARG A 38 -14.33 -14.86 -9.23
N GLU A 39 -13.27 -14.17 -9.58
CA GLU A 39 -12.23 -13.77 -8.63
C GLU A 39 -12.19 -12.25 -8.59
N ARG A 40 -12.55 -11.65 -7.44
CA ARG A 40 -12.04 -10.29 -7.17
C ARG A 40 -10.53 -10.41 -7.29
N GLN A 41 -9.96 -9.85 -8.35
CA GLN A 41 -8.52 -9.83 -8.57
C GLN A 41 -7.95 -9.09 -7.36
N PHE A 42 -7.50 -9.88 -6.38
CA PHE A 42 -7.26 -9.38 -5.03
C PHE A 42 -6.18 -8.30 -5.05
N TRP A 43 -5.28 -8.37 -6.03
CA TRP A 43 -4.25 -7.37 -6.29
C TRP A 43 -4.66 -6.51 -7.49
N PRO A 44 -4.59 -5.18 -7.41
CA PRO A 44 -4.80 -4.32 -8.57
C PRO A 44 -3.69 -4.59 -9.61
N ASP A 45 -4.08 -4.66 -10.88
CA ASP A 45 -3.15 -4.75 -12.00
C ASP A 45 -2.44 -3.41 -12.19
N MET A 46 -1.15 -3.38 -11.85
CA MET A 46 -0.35 -2.15 -11.86
C MET A 46 1.13 -2.42 -12.14
N GLN A 47 1.78 -1.44 -12.75
CA GLN A 47 3.22 -1.34 -12.80
C GLN A 47 3.73 -0.66 -11.51
N PHE A 48 4.40 -1.43 -10.67
CA PHE A 48 5.05 -0.91 -9.46
C PHE A 48 6.33 -0.13 -9.79
N HIS A 49 6.49 1.06 -9.19
CA HIS A 49 7.67 1.91 -9.40
C HIS A 49 8.70 1.79 -8.27
N GLY A 50 8.27 1.95 -7.01
CA GLY A 50 9.19 1.95 -5.89
C GLY A 50 8.54 2.30 -4.55
N VAL A 51 9.36 2.18 -3.51
CA VAL A 51 9.06 2.67 -2.15
C VAL A 51 10.13 3.69 -1.76
N GLU A 52 9.72 4.89 -1.39
CA GLU A 52 10.60 5.97 -0.94
C GLU A 52 10.33 6.30 0.53
N ILE A 53 11.39 6.70 1.24
CA ILE A 53 11.30 7.21 2.61
C ILE A 53 11.13 8.72 2.55
N TRP A 54 10.28 9.29 3.40
CA TRP A 54 10.11 10.73 3.44
C TRP A 54 11.38 11.42 3.98
N PRO A 55 11.78 12.55 3.40
CA PRO A 55 13.04 13.20 3.75
C PRO A 55 13.03 13.82 5.14
N ASP A 56 11.88 14.32 5.61
CA ASP A 56 11.77 15.14 6.83
C ASP A 56 10.92 14.48 7.95
N ALA A 57 10.49 13.23 7.76
CA ALA A 57 9.62 12.52 8.69
C ALA A 57 9.71 10.99 8.53
N SER A 58 9.31 10.26 9.58
CA SER A 58 9.20 8.79 9.54
C SER A 58 7.94 8.39 8.76
N GLY A 59 8.10 8.21 7.46
CA GLY A 59 7.02 7.83 6.56
C GLY A 59 7.53 7.20 5.28
N LEU A 60 6.66 6.45 4.62
CA LEU A 60 6.92 5.78 3.35
C LEU A 60 5.91 6.24 2.30
N SER A 61 6.36 6.31 1.06
CA SER A 61 5.49 6.43 -0.11
C SER A 61 5.72 5.27 -1.07
N ILE A 62 4.64 4.73 -1.59
CA ILE A 62 4.62 3.65 -2.58
C ILE A 62 4.01 4.23 -3.84
N THR A 63 4.70 4.14 -4.98
CA THR A 63 4.18 4.66 -6.26
C THR A 63 4.03 3.57 -7.31
N PHE A 64 3.01 3.73 -8.15
CA PHE A 64 2.66 2.77 -9.19
C PHE A 64 1.80 3.42 -10.28
N THR A 65 1.65 2.72 -11.40
CA THR A 65 0.76 3.08 -12.50
C THR A 65 -0.19 1.92 -12.77
N PRO A 66 -1.52 2.10 -12.66
CA PRO A 66 -2.50 1.09 -13.07
C PRO A 66 -2.37 0.76 -14.56
N VAL A 67 -2.53 -0.51 -14.92
CA VAL A 67 -2.40 -0.95 -16.33
C VAL A 67 -3.50 -0.36 -17.22
N ASN A 68 -4.68 -0.14 -16.67
CA ASN A 68 -5.82 0.49 -17.34
C ASN A 68 -5.69 2.02 -17.47
N GLU A 69 -4.79 2.65 -16.72
CA GLU A 69 -4.53 4.10 -16.75
C GLU A 69 -3.03 4.42 -16.87
N PRO A 70 -2.35 3.99 -17.95
CA PRO A 70 -0.88 4.03 -18.05
C PRO A 70 -0.29 5.45 -18.06
N GLY A 71 -1.11 6.48 -18.24
CA GLY A 71 -0.71 7.89 -18.21
C GLY A 71 -0.82 8.56 -16.85
N GLN A 72 -1.26 7.85 -15.81
CA GLN A 72 -1.49 8.40 -14.47
C GLN A 72 -0.62 7.69 -13.44
N ILE A 73 0.08 8.47 -12.61
CA ILE A 73 0.86 7.93 -11.49
C ILE A 73 0.04 8.09 -10.21
N TYR A 74 -0.11 6.99 -9.50
CA TYR A 74 -0.77 6.93 -8.21
C TYR A 74 0.24 6.69 -7.09
N GLY A 75 -0.13 7.13 -5.90
CA GLY A 75 0.69 7.01 -4.72
C GLY A 75 -0.12 6.61 -3.49
N TYR A 76 0.48 5.75 -2.66
CA TYR A 76 -0.01 5.40 -1.35
C TYR A 76 1.01 5.82 -0.28
N ARG A 77 0.53 6.50 0.76
CA ARG A 77 1.33 7.05 1.86
C ARG A 77 1.17 6.20 3.11
N ILE A 78 2.23 6.13 3.91
CA ILE A 78 2.26 5.46 5.20
C ILE A 78 2.99 6.37 6.17
N ASP A 79 2.27 6.94 7.13
CA ASP A 79 2.90 7.54 8.31
C ASP A 79 3.32 6.40 9.25
N MET A 80 4.63 6.21 9.44
CA MET A 80 5.15 5.03 10.13
C MET A 80 4.80 5.06 11.62
N ALA A 81 4.86 6.22 12.27
CA ALA A 81 4.52 6.35 13.68
C ALA A 81 3.05 5.98 13.96
N THR A 82 2.14 6.45 13.10
CA THR A 82 0.71 6.15 13.18
C THR A 82 0.45 4.68 12.89
N ALA A 83 1.04 4.14 11.83
CA ALA A 83 0.88 2.74 11.44
C ALA A 83 1.39 1.79 12.55
N LEU A 84 2.52 2.08 13.17
CA LEU A 84 3.07 1.29 14.29
C LEU A 84 2.10 1.26 15.47
N THR A 85 1.55 2.43 15.82
CA THR A 85 0.60 2.57 16.92
C THR A 85 -0.69 1.80 16.64
N ALA A 86 -1.25 1.96 15.44
CA ALA A 86 -2.48 1.28 15.03
C ALA A 86 -2.29 -0.24 14.95
N TRP A 87 -1.18 -0.70 14.39
CA TRP A 87 -0.85 -2.11 14.32
C TRP A 87 -0.69 -2.74 15.69
N GLY A 88 0.07 -2.09 16.59
CA GLY A 88 0.28 -2.58 17.95
C GLY A 88 -1.04 -2.79 18.72
N LYS A 89 -2.00 -1.88 18.56
CA LYS A 89 -3.36 -2.04 19.12
C LYS A 89 -4.09 -3.24 18.53
N ARG A 90 -3.93 -3.50 17.22
CA ARG A 90 -4.60 -4.60 16.50
C ARG A 90 -4.07 -5.98 16.89
N VAL A 91 -2.76 -6.13 17.09
CA VAL A 91 -2.12 -7.43 17.37
C VAL A 91 -1.79 -7.68 18.84
N GLY A 92 -2.10 -6.72 19.72
CA GLY A 92 -2.15 -6.85 21.18
C GLY A 92 -0.79 -6.90 21.91
N ILE A 93 0.18 -7.70 21.46
CA ILE A 93 1.44 -7.98 22.21
C ILE A 93 2.70 -7.89 21.34
N ARG A 94 2.59 -8.04 20.01
CA ARG A 94 3.77 -8.05 19.14
C ARG A 94 4.30 -6.63 18.95
N ASN A 95 5.61 -6.46 19.17
CA ASN A 95 6.27 -5.21 18.81
C ASN A 95 6.67 -5.25 17.32
N PRO A 96 6.14 -4.35 16.48
CA PRO A 96 6.48 -4.33 15.06
C PRO A 96 7.99 -4.16 14.81
N ARG A 97 8.71 -3.48 15.71
CA ARG A 97 10.18 -3.35 15.62
C ARG A 97 10.93 -4.69 15.80
N GLN A 98 10.30 -5.69 16.41
CA GLN A 98 10.85 -7.05 16.52
C GLN A 98 10.47 -7.94 15.33
N HIS A 99 9.49 -7.52 14.53
CA HIS A 99 8.94 -8.29 13.41
C HIS A 99 8.72 -7.41 12.16
N PRO A 100 9.76 -6.74 11.62
CA PRO A 100 9.63 -5.78 10.52
C PRO A 100 9.00 -6.39 9.27
N SER A 101 9.34 -7.63 8.92
CA SER A 101 8.79 -8.29 7.72
C SER A 101 7.31 -8.64 7.84
N MET A 102 6.85 -9.00 9.04
CA MET A 102 5.41 -9.24 9.28
C MET A 102 4.63 -7.93 9.18
N PHE A 103 5.16 -6.87 9.80
CA PHE A 103 4.57 -5.54 9.72
C PHE A 103 4.52 -5.03 8.26
N ALA A 104 5.60 -5.20 7.49
CA ALA A 104 5.65 -4.87 6.06
C ALA A 104 4.61 -5.64 5.24
N ALA A 105 4.46 -6.95 5.48
CA ALA A 105 3.46 -7.76 4.79
C ALA A 105 2.02 -7.30 5.10
N GLU A 106 1.73 -6.95 6.35
CA GLU A 106 0.42 -6.42 6.74
C GLU A 106 0.16 -5.02 6.17
N LEU A 107 1.19 -4.17 6.04
CA LEU A 107 1.08 -2.88 5.36
C LEU A 107 0.69 -3.05 3.88
N VAL A 108 1.34 -3.99 3.18
CA VAL A 108 1.02 -4.29 1.78
C VAL A 108 -0.41 -4.83 1.66
N TRP A 109 -0.80 -5.76 2.53
CA TRP A 109 -2.16 -6.30 2.55
C TRP A 109 -3.20 -5.20 2.78
N TYR A 110 -2.94 -4.32 3.76
CA TYR A 110 -3.83 -3.21 4.07
C TYR A 110 -3.94 -2.24 2.89
N MET A 111 -2.82 -1.84 2.28
CA MET A 111 -2.81 -0.98 1.09
C MET A 111 -3.70 -1.52 -0.02
N VAL A 112 -3.51 -2.80 -0.37
CA VAL A 112 -4.27 -3.45 -1.45
C VAL A 112 -5.76 -3.48 -1.14
N THR A 113 -6.11 -3.82 0.11
CA THR A 113 -7.51 -3.86 0.55
C THR A 113 -8.13 -2.46 0.59
N TYR A 114 -7.36 -1.46 1.02
CA TYR A 114 -7.78 -0.05 1.05
C TYR A 114 -8.07 0.44 -0.36
N ILE A 115 -7.15 0.25 -1.30
CA ILE A 115 -7.33 0.58 -2.73
C ILE A 115 -8.61 -0.05 -3.28
N GLY A 116 -8.83 -1.34 -3.01
CA GLY A 116 -10.05 -2.03 -3.44
C GLY A 116 -11.34 -1.53 -2.78
N ALA A 117 -11.25 -0.89 -1.61
CA ALA A 117 -12.41 -0.35 -0.89
C ALA A 117 -12.75 1.09 -1.31
N VAL A 118 -11.75 1.94 -1.53
CA VAL A 118 -11.96 3.36 -1.87
C VAL A 118 -12.12 3.61 -3.36
N GLY A 119 -11.57 2.73 -4.21
CA GLY A 119 -11.32 3.08 -5.61
C GLY A 119 -10.19 4.11 -5.74
N ILE A 120 -9.66 4.27 -6.94
CA ILE A 120 -8.57 5.24 -7.20
C ILE A 120 -9.03 6.38 -8.11
N GLU A 121 -10.18 6.24 -8.76
CA GLU A 121 -10.68 7.10 -9.83
C GLU A 121 -10.90 8.55 -9.36
N ASP A 122 -11.27 8.75 -8.10
CA ASP A 122 -11.53 10.06 -7.50
C ASP A 122 -10.27 10.76 -6.95
N SER A 123 -9.09 10.11 -7.04
CA SER A 123 -7.84 10.68 -6.52
C SER A 123 -7.37 11.84 -7.41
N VAL A 124 -7.30 13.04 -6.84
CA VAL A 124 -6.85 14.26 -7.54
C VAL A 124 -5.32 14.34 -7.54
N ALA A 125 -4.74 14.74 -8.67
CA ALA A 125 -3.30 14.92 -8.79
C ALA A 125 -2.82 16.07 -7.90
N ALA A 126 -1.80 15.81 -7.08
CA ALA A 126 -1.13 16.82 -6.30
C ALA A 126 -0.11 17.60 -7.16
N ALA A 127 0.52 18.62 -6.58
CA ALA A 127 1.49 19.48 -7.27
C ALA A 127 2.74 18.73 -7.78
N ASP A 128 3.02 17.55 -7.22
CA ASP A 128 4.09 16.63 -7.66
C ASP A 128 3.66 15.74 -8.85
N GLY A 129 2.44 15.89 -9.35
CA GLY A 129 1.88 15.08 -10.44
C GLY A 129 1.41 13.69 -10.01
N ILE A 130 1.47 13.36 -8.71
CA ILE A 130 1.04 12.07 -8.17
C ILE A 130 -0.37 12.20 -7.61
N ARG A 131 -1.21 11.21 -7.93
CA ARG A 131 -2.56 11.06 -7.36
C ARG A 131 -2.46 10.27 -6.06
N TRP A 132 -2.46 10.96 -4.93
CA TRP A 132 -2.34 10.33 -3.61
C TRP A 132 -3.68 9.78 -3.15
N ILE A 133 -3.74 8.47 -2.94
CA ILE A 133 -4.96 7.72 -2.60
C ILE A 133 -5.36 7.90 -1.13
N ASN A 134 -4.39 8.20 -0.26
CA ASN A 134 -4.61 8.38 1.16
C ASN A 134 -3.66 9.46 1.72
N LYS A 135 -3.93 9.88 2.96
CA LYS A 135 -3.08 10.87 3.67
C LYS A 135 -1.87 10.24 4.35
N GLY A 136 -1.91 8.92 4.58
CA GLY A 136 -0.87 8.16 5.27
C GLY A 136 -1.19 7.86 6.74
N THR A 137 -2.07 8.64 7.37
CA THR A 137 -2.50 8.42 8.77
C THR A 137 -3.60 7.37 8.89
N GLU A 138 -4.31 7.06 7.80
CA GLU A 138 -5.46 6.14 7.75
C GLU A 138 -5.05 4.65 7.71
N VAL A 139 -3.80 4.34 8.07
CA VAL A 139 -3.23 3.00 7.94
C VAL A 139 -3.65 2.13 9.13
N PHE A 140 -4.16 0.93 8.83
CA PHE A 140 -4.77 -0.01 9.78
C PHE A 140 -6.04 0.50 10.49
N GLU A 141 -6.63 1.58 10.02
CA GLU A 141 -7.97 2.00 10.44
C GLU A 141 -9.06 1.09 9.85
N LYS A 142 -10.31 1.34 10.24
CA LYS A 142 -11.45 0.63 9.64
C LYS A 142 -11.54 1.03 8.17
N LEU A 143 -11.62 0.04 7.28
CA LEU A 143 -11.72 0.30 5.85
C LEU A 143 -12.99 1.12 5.55
N PRO A 144 -12.90 2.13 4.66
CA PRO A 144 -14.06 2.87 4.21
C PRO A 144 -15.16 1.94 3.69
N GLY A 145 -16.41 2.18 4.10
CA GLY A 145 -17.56 1.36 3.71
C GLY A 145 -17.82 0.10 4.57
N ALA A 146 -16.94 -0.24 5.53
CA ALA A 146 -17.13 -1.41 6.39
C ALA A 146 -18.30 -1.32 7.39
N ASP A 147 -18.99 -0.17 7.49
CA ASP A 147 -20.23 -0.01 8.26
C ASP A 147 -21.49 -0.48 7.50
N HIS A 148 -21.42 -0.69 6.19
CA HIS A 148 -22.59 -1.04 5.36
C HIS A 148 -22.96 -2.54 5.36
N HIS A 149 -22.30 -3.37 6.17
CA HIS A 149 -22.56 -4.82 6.26
C HIS A 149 -23.37 -5.24 7.50
N HIS A 150 -24.26 -4.38 7.98
CA HIS A 150 -25.32 -4.75 8.92
C HIS A 150 -26.67 -4.76 8.19
N HIS A 151 -26.98 -5.86 7.51
CA HIS A 151 -28.34 -6.19 7.05
C HIS A 151 -28.59 -7.68 7.20
#